data_AF-A0A7W7WYQ0-F1
#
_entry.id   AF-A0A7W7WYQ0-F1
#
_cell.length_a   1.000
_cell.length_b   1.000
_cell.length_c   1.000
_cell.angle_alpha   90.00
_cell.angle_beta   90.00
_cell.angle_gamma   90.00
#
_symmetry.space_group_name_H-M   'P 1'
#
loop_
_entity.id
_entity.type
_entity.pdbx_description
1 polymer ?
#
loop_
_entity_poly.entity_id
_entity_poly.type
_entity_poly.pdbx_seq_one_letter_code
_entity_poly.pdbx_strand_id
1 'polypeptide(L)'
;MDRPPFTCLMDNPGAMVGEDLELVITAVVAADGAARARAACARLLDRVGGRVLRVGDCSDEEPGCWSLTLAIDSGQRVPENVAAGLARAVRGFVRDLGFPAPRISCEPPTAWTVLDDPDVLDPLVPGAERLLVEAWAGGDPQYREPEPAAEPDVGPQPEPGTRLLLRVDVATDRAAGAEWQARAVASRVARSGKITRVAPRGDLLSVHVDLGTSIDPPAVALLDAVASLGRPGWSAPTREGESTVVRWSATPVPTGGIAALELTATPASAFVWTEPD
;
A
#
# COMPACT_ATOMS: atom_id res chain seq x y z
N MET A 1 -10.40 3.78 46.32
CA MET A 1 -10.75 4.97 45.51
C MET A 1 -9.98 4.86 44.22
N ASP A 2 -10.65 4.24 43.26
CA ASP A 2 -10.16 3.97 41.91
C ASP A 2 -9.97 5.26 41.12
N ARG A 3 -8.83 5.35 40.44
CA ARG A 3 -8.64 6.19 39.26
C ARG A 3 -8.51 5.24 38.07
N PRO A 4 -9.35 5.34 37.03
CA PRO A 4 -9.13 4.57 35.81
C PRO A 4 -7.98 5.21 35.01
N PRO A 5 -7.08 4.41 34.40
CA PRO A 5 -6.16 4.92 33.39
C PRO A 5 -6.72 4.70 31.98
N PHE A 6 -6.62 5.75 31.16
CA PHE A 6 -6.51 5.71 29.70
C PHE A 6 -7.64 5.04 28.90
N THR A 7 -8.61 5.86 28.51
CA THR A 7 -9.39 5.65 27.30
C THR A 7 -8.47 5.79 26.08
N CYS A 8 -7.95 4.67 25.57
CA CYS A 8 -7.41 4.64 24.21
C CYS A 8 -8.60 4.65 23.25
N LEU A 9 -8.90 5.82 22.70
CA LEU A 9 -9.73 5.97 21.52
C LEU A 9 -8.92 5.43 20.32
N MET A 10 -8.95 4.11 20.13
CA MET A 10 -8.50 3.43 18.91
C MET A 10 -9.74 3.03 18.11
N ASP A 11 -10.52 4.04 17.68
CA ASP A 11 -11.51 3.84 16.62
C ASP A 11 -10.76 3.96 15.29
N ASN A 12 -10.25 2.83 14.81
CA ASN A 12 -9.67 2.67 13.50
C ASN A 12 -10.78 2.13 12.57
N PRO A 13 -11.42 2.94 11.71
CA PRO A 13 -12.68 2.58 11.04
C PRO A 13 -12.52 1.62 9.83
N GLY A 14 -11.42 0.86 9.76
CA GLY A 14 -11.11 0.02 8.59
C GLY A 14 -11.38 -1.47 8.73
N ALA A 15 -11.39 -1.99 9.96
CA ALA A 15 -11.62 -3.41 10.21
C ALA A 15 -12.64 -3.53 11.34
N MET A 16 -13.84 -4.01 11.02
CA MET A 16 -14.84 -4.24 12.04
C MET A 16 -14.52 -5.53 12.80
N VAL A 17 -14.70 -5.51 14.13
CA VAL A 17 -14.61 -6.72 14.96
C VAL A 17 -15.53 -7.79 14.36
N GLY A 18 -14.97 -8.96 14.08
CA GLY A 18 -15.70 -10.07 13.46
C GLY A 18 -15.52 -10.24 11.95
N GLU A 19 -14.87 -9.31 11.25
CA GLU A 19 -14.47 -9.51 9.84
C GLU A 19 -13.41 -10.61 9.71
N ASP A 20 -13.33 -11.27 8.56
CA ASP A 20 -12.33 -12.30 8.33
C ASP A 20 -10.95 -11.66 8.08
N LEU A 21 -9.91 -12.28 8.66
CA LEU A 21 -8.52 -11.93 8.40
C LEU A 21 -8.06 -12.63 7.12
N GLU A 22 -7.51 -11.88 6.19
CA GLU A 22 -6.92 -12.41 4.96
C GLU A 22 -5.42 -12.60 5.15
N LEU A 23 -4.88 -13.70 4.63
CA LEU A 23 -3.43 -13.90 4.52
C LEU A 23 -3.00 -13.68 3.08
N VAL A 24 -1.98 -12.85 2.88
CA VAL A 24 -1.32 -12.65 1.60
C VAL A 24 0.11 -13.15 1.70
N ILE A 25 0.47 -14.05 0.80
CA ILE A 25 1.79 -14.69 0.77
C ILE A 25 2.45 -14.35 -0.55
N THR A 26 3.64 -13.75 -0.48
CA THR A 26 4.46 -13.46 -1.66
C THR A 26 5.76 -14.26 -1.57
N ALA A 27 5.92 -15.21 -2.49
CA ALA A 27 7.14 -15.98 -2.67
C ALA A 27 8.01 -15.34 -3.75
N VAL A 28 9.28 -15.12 -3.46
CA VAL A 28 10.29 -14.76 -4.47
C VAL A 28 11.12 -15.99 -4.76
N VAL A 29 11.24 -16.32 -6.05
CA VAL A 29 11.89 -17.52 -6.54
C VAL A 29 12.83 -17.20 -7.68
N ALA A 30 13.98 -17.88 -7.69
CA ALA A 30 14.84 -17.93 -8.87
C ALA A 30 14.17 -18.78 -9.95
N ALA A 31 13.71 -18.15 -11.03
CA ALA A 31 13.01 -18.84 -12.11
C ALA A 31 13.17 -18.13 -13.45
N ASP A 32 13.25 -18.89 -14.55
CA ASP A 32 13.24 -18.30 -15.90
C ASP A 32 11.80 -18.24 -16.43
N GLY A 33 10.97 -17.36 -15.87
CA GLY A 33 9.64 -17.09 -16.40
C GLY A 33 8.48 -17.48 -15.48
N ALA A 34 7.33 -16.85 -15.72
CA ALA A 34 6.10 -17.02 -14.96
C ALA A 34 5.63 -18.49 -14.82
N ALA A 35 5.86 -19.33 -15.82
CA ALA A 35 5.47 -20.73 -15.80
C ALA A 35 6.34 -21.54 -14.82
N ARG A 36 7.66 -21.28 -14.82
CA ARG A 36 8.60 -21.93 -13.89
C ARG A 36 8.38 -21.44 -12.46
N ALA A 37 8.13 -20.14 -12.27
CA ALA A 37 7.78 -19.59 -10.97
C ALA A 37 6.53 -20.25 -10.37
N ARG A 38 5.46 -20.42 -11.18
CA ARG A 38 4.26 -21.17 -10.74
C ARG A 38 4.56 -22.63 -10.41
N ALA A 39 5.38 -23.30 -11.21
CA ALA A 39 5.75 -24.69 -10.97
C ALA A 39 6.56 -24.85 -9.66
N ALA A 40 7.47 -23.91 -9.37
CA ALA A 40 8.21 -23.88 -8.11
C ALA A 40 7.27 -23.71 -6.90
N CYS A 41 6.26 -22.86 -7.02
CA CYS A 41 5.28 -22.63 -5.95
C CYS A 41 4.16 -23.69 -5.87
N ALA A 42 4.11 -24.69 -6.75
CA ALA A 42 2.99 -25.63 -6.83
C ALA A 42 2.75 -26.38 -5.50
N ARG A 43 3.83 -26.81 -4.83
CA ARG A 43 3.73 -27.50 -3.53
C ARG A 43 3.18 -26.60 -2.43
N LEU A 44 3.59 -25.33 -2.42
CA LEU A 44 3.04 -24.36 -1.48
C LEU A 44 1.55 -24.18 -1.73
N LEU A 45 1.14 -23.98 -2.99
CA LEU A 45 -0.26 -23.83 -3.39
C LEU A 45 -1.12 -25.03 -2.98
N ASP A 46 -0.65 -26.25 -3.26
CA ASP A 46 -1.34 -27.49 -2.90
C ASP A 46 -1.47 -27.67 -1.38
N ARG A 47 -0.45 -27.23 -0.62
CA ARG A 47 -0.41 -27.39 0.84
C ARG A 47 -1.33 -26.42 1.56
N VAL A 48 -1.32 -25.16 1.16
CA VAL A 48 -1.99 -24.09 1.91
C VAL A 48 -3.41 -23.83 1.42
N GLY A 49 -3.71 -24.15 0.16
CA GLY A 49 -4.93 -23.71 -0.50
C GLY A 49 -4.92 -22.18 -0.68
N GLY A 50 -5.37 -21.68 -1.81
CA GLY A 50 -5.39 -20.24 -2.02
C GLY A 50 -5.57 -19.84 -3.47
N ARG A 51 -5.85 -18.57 -3.69
CA ARG A 51 -6.01 -17.98 -5.01
C ARG A 51 -4.74 -17.25 -5.38
N VAL A 52 -4.15 -17.60 -6.53
CA VAL A 52 -3.01 -16.84 -7.08
C VAL A 52 -3.52 -15.47 -7.51
N LEU A 53 -3.00 -14.42 -6.86
CA LEU A 53 -3.35 -13.04 -7.14
C LEU A 53 -2.48 -12.48 -8.27
N ARG A 54 -1.18 -12.78 -8.25
CA ARG A 54 -0.21 -12.22 -9.19
C ARG A 54 0.98 -13.15 -9.39
N VAL A 55 1.56 -13.11 -10.59
CA VAL A 55 2.92 -13.58 -10.87
C VAL A 55 3.65 -12.45 -11.58
N GLY A 56 4.74 -11.96 -11.01
CA GLY A 56 5.47 -10.79 -11.47
C GLY A 56 6.95 -11.10 -11.74
N ASP A 57 7.50 -10.45 -12.76
CA ASP A 57 8.94 -10.41 -12.98
C ASP A 57 9.55 -9.38 -12.01
N CYS A 58 10.48 -9.81 -11.16
CA CYS A 58 11.24 -8.95 -10.25
C CYS A 58 12.71 -8.83 -10.68
N SER A 59 13.02 -9.13 -11.95
CA SER A 59 14.38 -9.09 -12.49
C SER A 59 15.02 -7.69 -12.46
N ASP A 60 14.22 -6.64 -12.30
CA ASP A 60 14.71 -5.27 -12.05
C ASP A 60 15.45 -5.13 -10.71
N GLU A 61 15.16 -6.01 -9.74
CA GLU A 61 15.86 -6.09 -8.46
C GLU A 61 17.03 -7.08 -8.53
N GLU A 62 16.80 -8.27 -9.06
CA GLU A 62 17.80 -9.33 -9.19
C GLU A 62 17.56 -10.18 -10.46
N PRO A 63 18.53 -10.28 -11.40
CA PRO A 63 18.30 -11.00 -12.65
C PRO A 63 17.84 -12.45 -12.46
N GLY A 64 16.69 -12.81 -13.06
CA GLY A 64 16.10 -14.15 -12.91
C GLY A 64 15.14 -14.30 -11.73
N CYS A 65 14.86 -13.20 -11.02
CA CYS A 65 13.88 -13.13 -9.94
C CYS A 65 12.45 -13.13 -10.47
N TRP A 66 11.61 -14.01 -9.93
CA TRP A 66 10.16 -13.98 -10.12
C TRP A 66 9.44 -13.98 -8.78
N SER A 67 8.33 -13.26 -8.70
CA SER A 67 7.44 -13.26 -7.54
C SER A 67 6.12 -13.93 -7.85
N LEU A 68 5.56 -14.65 -6.89
CA LEU A 68 4.22 -15.18 -6.92
C LEU A 68 3.49 -14.78 -5.64
N THR A 69 2.37 -14.09 -5.79
CA THR A 69 1.52 -13.65 -4.68
C THR A 69 0.21 -14.43 -4.69
N LEU A 70 -0.18 -14.95 -3.53
CA LEU A 70 -1.41 -15.70 -3.35
C LEU A 70 -2.16 -15.24 -2.08
N ALA A 71 -3.48 -15.28 -2.14
CA ALA A 71 -4.37 -14.99 -1.03
C ALA A 71 -4.95 -16.27 -0.43
N ILE A 72 -5.09 -16.30 0.89
CA ILE A 72 -5.67 -17.39 1.66
C ILE A 72 -6.63 -16.78 2.70
N ASP A 73 -7.82 -17.37 2.80
CA ASP A 73 -8.70 -17.12 3.93
C ASP A 73 -8.07 -17.71 5.19
N SER A 74 -7.70 -16.88 6.16
CA SER A 74 -7.04 -17.39 7.37
C SER A 74 -7.98 -18.23 8.26
N GLY A 75 -9.29 -18.17 8.00
CA GLY A 75 -10.34 -18.74 8.84
C GLY A 75 -10.44 -18.08 10.23
N GLN A 76 -9.66 -17.02 10.47
CA GLN A 76 -9.67 -16.26 11.71
C GLN A 76 -10.45 -14.96 11.51
N ARG A 77 -11.11 -14.50 12.57
CA ARG A 77 -11.81 -13.22 12.59
C ARG A 77 -11.03 -12.18 13.36
N VAL A 78 -11.18 -10.92 12.96
CA VAL A 78 -10.64 -9.73 13.63
C VAL A 78 -11.16 -9.72 15.08
N PRO A 79 -10.29 -9.94 16.08
CA PRO A 79 -10.68 -9.85 17.48
C PRO A 79 -10.70 -8.39 17.93
N GLU A 80 -11.25 -8.10 19.12
CA GLU A 80 -11.23 -6.75 19.72
C GLU A 80 -9.82 -6.14 19.76
N ASN A 81 -8.79 -6.97 19.99
CA ASN A 81 -7.38 -6.57 19.83
C ASN A 81 -6.84 -7.00 18.47
N VAL A 82 -7.09 -6.17 17.45
CA VAL A 82 -6.71 -6.40 16.05
C VAL A 82 -5.24 -6.79 15.90
N ALA A 83 -4.32 -6.08 16.56
CA ALA A 83 -2.88 -6.36 16.50
C ALA A 83 -2.54 -7.78 17.00
N ALA A 84 -3.14 -8.21 18.10
CA ALA A 84 -2.95 -9.57 18.61
C ALA A 84 -3.58 -10.62 17.69
N GLY A 85 -4.69 -10.29 17.01
CA GLY A 85 -5.30 -11.13 15.97
C GLY A 85 -4.37 -11.34 14.79
N LEU A 86 -3.91 -10.25 14.18
CA LEU A 86 -3.00 -10.25 13.04
C LEU A 86 -1.71 -11.02 13.33
N ALA A 87 -1.07 -10.71 14.46
CA ALA A 87 0.17 -11.39 14.82
C ALA A 87 -0.04 -12.89 15.08
N ARG A 88 -1.23 -13.30 15.56
CA ARG A 88 -1.57 -14.71 15.75
C ARG A 88 -1.83 -15.42 14.42
N ALA A 89 -2.49 -14.76 13.46
CA ALA A 89 -2.73 -15.30 12.13
C ALA A 89 -1.40 -15.63 11.43
N VAL A 90 -0.47 -14.67 11.40
CA VAL A 90 0.88 -14.87 10.84
C VAL A 90 1.62 -15.98 11.58
N ARG A 91 1.65 -15.96 12.91
CA ARG A 91 2.32 -17.00 13.73
C ARG A 91 1.75 -18.40 13.47
N GLY A 92 0.44 -18.51 13.38
CA GLY A 92 -0.27 -19.77 13.12
C GLY A 92 0.14 -20.35 11.78
N PHE A 93 -0.01 -19.56 10.71
CA PHE A 93 0.34 -19.97 9.36
C PHE A 93 1.82 -20.40 9.24
N VAL A 94 2.73 -19.59 9.77
CA VAL A 94 4.17 -19.85 9.65
C VAL A 94 4.59 -21.07 10.48
N ARG A 95 3.96 -21.30 11.63
CA ARG A 95 4.15 -22.53 12.40
C ARG A 95 3.63 -23.75 11.64
N ASP A 96 2.49 -23.64 10.95
CA ASP A 96 1.93 -24.72 10.15
C ASP A 96 2.77 -25.03 8.91
N LEU A 97 3.57 -24.07 8.43
CA LEU A 97 4.61 -24.31 7.43
C LEU A 97 5.84 -25.06 7.99
N GLY A 98 6.07 -25.02 9.31
CA GLY A 98 7.17 -25.70 10.01
C GLY A 98 8.15 -24.78 10.74
N PHE A 99 7.85 -23.48 10.82
CA PHE A 99 8.76 -22.48 11.40
C PHE A 99 8.35 -22.15 12.86
N PRO A 100 9.18 -22.45 13.87
CA PRO A 100 8.73 -22.46 15.26
C PRO A 100 8.63 -21.08 15.94
N ALA A 101 9.24 -20.02 15.38
CA ALA A 101 9.27 -18.69 16.01
C ALA A 101 9.60 -17.53 15.04
N PRO A 102 8.66 -17.12 14.16
CA PRO A 102 8.89 -15.97 13.28
C PRO A 102 8.96 -14.65 14.05
N ARG A 103 9.80 -13.72 13.59
CA ARG A 103 9.79 -12.33 14.04
C ARG A 103 8.68 -11.60 13.31
N ILE A 104 7.63 -11.26 14.04
CA ILE A 104 6.46 -10.59 13.45
C ILE A 104 6.53 -9.11 13.78
N SER A 105 6.44 -8.29 12.74
CA SER A 105 6.14 -6.88 12.86
C SER A 105 4.64 -6.69 12.74
N CYS A 106 4.06 -5.92 13.64
CA CYS A 106 2.63 -5.65 13.66
C CYS A 106 2.41 -4.14 13.62
N GLU A 107 1.80 -3.68 12.54
CA GLU A 107 1.41 -2.30 12.32
C GLU A 107 0.00 -2.33 11.73
N PRO A 108 -1.06 -2.36 12.58
CA PRO A 108 -2.43 -2.43 12.10
C PRO A 108 -2.69 -1.37 11.02
N PRO A 109 -3.32 -1.75 9.89
CA PRO A 109 -4.17 -2.93 9.69
C PRO A 109 -3.43 -4.22 9.29
N THR A 110 -2.09 -4.24 9.25
CA THR A 110 -1.30 -5.40 8.83
C THR A 110 -0.38 -5.95 9.92
N ALA A 111 -0.07 -7.24 9.84
CA ALA A 111 1.11 -7.79 10.47
C ALA A 111 1.83 -8.68 9.47
N TRP A 112 3.16 -8.73 9.55
CA TRP A 112 3.95 -9.47 8.58
C TRP A 112 5.15 -10.15 9.22
N THR A 113 5.69 -11.14 8.50
CA THR A 113 7.04 -11.68 8.71
C THR A 113 7.66 -11.96 7.34
N VAL A 114 8.98 -11.85 7.27
CA VAL A 114 9.77 -12.36 6.14
C VAL A 114 10.47 -13.63 6.61
N LEU A 115 10.43 -14.67 5.80
CA LEU A 115 11.22 -15.89 5.94
C LEU A 115 12.23 -15.90 4.80
N ASP A 116 13.50 -16.05 5.10
CA ASP A 116 14.62 -15.92 4.15
C ASP A 116 15.68 -17.01 4.35
N ASP A 117 15.35 -18.06 5.11
CA ASP A 117 16.23 -19.21 5.33
C ASP A 117 16.04 -20.23 4.19
N PRO A 118 17.01 -20.37 3.26
CA PRO A 118 16.88 -21.23 2.10
C PRO A 118 16.77 -22.71 2.48
N ASP A 119 17.41 -23.15 3.57
CA ASP A 119 17.38 -24.55 4.00
C ASP A 119 15.96 -24.97 4.45
N VAL A 120 15.16 -24.00 4.90
CA VAL A 120 13.77 -24.22 5.31
C VAL A 120 12.79 -23.93 4.17
N LEU A 121 13.12 -23.00 3.27
CA LEU A 121 12.27 -22.62 2.14
C LEU A 121 12.36 -23.59 0.96
N ASP A 122 13.56 -24.07 0.60
CA ASP A 122 13.76 -24.92 -0.59
C ASP A 122 12.90 -26.20 -0.59
N PRO A 123 12.69 -26.90 0.55
CA PRO A 123 11.75 -28.02 0.61
C PRO A 123 10.30 -27.66 0.28
N LEU A 124 9.88 -26.42 0.59
CA LEU A 124 8.52 -25.90 0.42
C LEU A 124 8.30 -25.29 -0.96
N VAL A 125 9.25 -24.47 -1.42
CA VAL A 125 9.28 -23.80 -2.71
C VAL A 125 10.72 -23.86 -3.23
N PRO A 126 11.03 -24.76 -4.18
CA PRO A 126 12.38 -24.91 -4.70
C PRO A 126 12.90 -23.60 -5.29
N GLY A 127 14.11 -23.20 -4.91
CA GLY A 127 14.72 -21.94 -5.33
C GLY A 127 14.08 -20.68 -4.74
N ALA A 128 13.29 -20.81 -3.66
CA ALA A 128 12.79 -19.64 -2.94
C ALA A 128 13.91 -18.94 -2.17
N GLU A 129 14.02 -17.64 -2.42
CA GLU A 129 14.95 -16.77 -1.70
C GLU A 129 14.30 -16.17 -0.46
N ARG A 130 13.02 -15.78 -0.59
CA ARG A 130 12.27 -15.17 0.52
C ARG A 130 10.77 -15.43 0.37
N LEU A 131 10.09 -15.53 1.49
CA LEU A 131 8.65 -15.63 1.62
C LEU A 131 8.16 -14.53 2.55
N LEU A 132 7.42 -13.57 2.00
CA LEU A 132 6.69 -12.58 2.77
C LEU A 132 5.31 -13.15 3.11
N VAL A 133 4.97 -13.17 4.39
CA VAL A 133 3.65 -13.57 4.89
C VAL A 133 3.04 -12.40 5.61
N GLU A 134 1.88 -11.95 5.12
CA GLU A 134 1.14 -10.81 5.63
C GLU A 134 -0.25 -11.27 6.07
N ALA A 135 -0.73 -10.74 7.19
CA ALA A 135 -2.12 -10.80 7.59
C ALA A 135 -2.72 -9.40 7.49
N TRP A 136 -3.92 -9.30 6.94
CA TRP A 136 -4.63 -8.05 6.71
C TRP A 136 -5.99 -8.06 7.41
N ALA A 137 -6.27 -7.00 8.16
CA ALA A 137 -7.61 -6.72 8.67
C ALA A 137 -8.36 -5.85 7.65
N GLY A 138 -9.48 -6.38 7.11
CA GLY A 138 -10.22 -5.73 6.02
C GLY A 138 -9.70 -6.04 4.61
N GLY A 139 -8.79 -7.03 4.48
CA GLY A 139 -8.20 -7.48 3.21
C GLY A 139 -7.04 -6.61 2.71
N ASP A 140 -6.26 -7.15 1.77
CA ASP A 140 -5.15 -6.41 1.15
C ASP A 140 -5.71 -5.37 0.15
N PRO A 141 -5.46 -4.06 0.35
CA PRO A 141 -5.95 -3.02 -0.54
C PRO A 141 -5.45 -3.14 -1.99
N GLN A 142 -4.36 -3.86 -2.25
CA GLN A 142 -3.84 -4.10 -3.61
C GLN A 142 -4.62 -5.17 -4.38
N TYR A 143 -5.26 -6.10 -3.68
CA TYR A 143 -5.85 -7.31 -4.26
C TYR A 143 -7.32 -7.54 -3.89
N ARG A 144 -7.89 -6.66 -3.06
CA ARG A 144 -9.33 -6.59 -2.83
C ARG A 144 -10.03 -6.48 -4.18
N GLU A 145 -10.87 -7.47 -4.49
CA GLU A 145 -11.75 -7.35 -5.64
C GLU A 145 -12.59 -6.08 -5.44
N PRO A 146 -12.73 -5.22 -6.47
CA PRO A 146 -13.63 -4.09 -6.37
C PRO A 146 -14.99 -4.67 -5.99
N GLU A 147 -15.55 -4.18 -4.88
CA GLU A 147 -16.94 -4.41 -4.55
C GLU A 147 -17.74 -4.18 -5.84
N PRO A 148 -18.60 -5.14 -6.27
CA PRO A 148 -19.20 -5.09 -7.59
C PRO A 148 -19.80 -3.70 -7.75
N ALA A 149 -19.24 -2.96 -8.72
CA ALA A 149 -19.72 -1.63 -9.03
C ALA A 149 -21.23 -1.76 -9.19
N ALA A 150 -21.98 -1.02 -8.37
CA ALA A 150 -23.38 -0.79 -8.65
C ALA A 150 -23.47 -0.47 -10.15
N GLU A 151 -24.35 -1.18 -10.85
CA GLU A 151 -24.59 -1.00 -12.28
C GLU A 151 -24.58 0.50 -12.62
N PRO A 152 -24.05 0.92 -13.79
CA PRO A 152 -23.85 2.32 -14.10
C PRO A 152 -25.20 3.04 -14.03
N ASP A 153 -25.48 3.61 -12.86
CA ASP A 153 -26.59 4.51 -12.66
C ASP A 153 -26.26 5.73 -13.51
N VAL A 154 -27.29 6.19 -14.19
CA VAL A 154 -27.21 7.18 -15.25
C VAL A 154 -26.74 8.50 -14.64
N GLY A 155 -25.42 8.70 -14.62
CA GLY A 155 -24.68 9.93 -14.31
C GLY A 155 -24.89 10.50 -12.89
N PRO A 156 -23.89 10.47 -11.99
CA PRO A 156 -24.02 11.19 -10.74
C PRO A 156 -23.81 12.69 -11.00
N GLN A 157 -24.74 13.51 -10.51
CA GLN A 157 -24.45 14.90 -10.19
C GLN A 157 -23.18 14.99 -9.31
N PRO A 158 -22.38 16.06 -9.41
CA PRO A 158 -21.16 16.18 -8.63
C PRO A 158 -21.51 16.17 -7.14
N GLU A 159 -21.16 15.09 -6.46
CA GLU A 159 -21.22 15.05 -5.01
C GLU A 159 -20.36 16.19 -4.43
N PRO A 160 -20.83 16.89 -3.38
CA PRO A 160 -20.05 17.94 -2.75
C PRO A 160 -18.79 17.31 -2.13
N GLY A 161 -17.61 17.67 -2.66
CA GLY A 161 -16.34 17.17 -2.14
C GLY A 161 -15.15 17.83 -2.83
N THR A 162 -13.95 17.50 -2.35
CA THR A 162 -12.66 17.96 -2.86
C THR A 162 -11.86 16.76 -3.32
N ARG A 163 -11.41 16.75 -4.58
CA ARG A 163 -10.43 15.78 -5.07
C ARG A 163 -9.02 16.21 -4.66
N LEU A 164 -8.25 15.28 -4.09
CA LEU A 164 -6.87 15.50 -3.71
C LEU A 164 -5.93 14.76 -4.67
N LEU A 165 -4.95 15.49 -5.20
CA LEU A 165 -3.85 14.95 -5.99
C LEU A 165 -2.52 15.24 -5.30
N LEU A 166 -1.57 14.33 -5.45
CA LEU A 166 -0.20 14.46 -4.98
C LEU A 166 0.76 14.23 -6.14
N ARG A 167 1.68 15.16 -6.35
CA ARG A 167 2.88 14.94 -7.16
C ARG A 167 4.09 14.77 -6.26
N VAL A 168 4.89 13.76 -6.52
CA VAL A 168 6.14 13.46 -5.82
C VAL A 168 7.26 13.46 -6.85
N ASP A 169 8.18 14.41 -6.74
CA ASP A 169 9.38 14.47 -7.57
C ASP A 169 10.55 13.80 -6.82
N VAL A 170 11.13 12.76 -7.42
CA VAL A 170 12.13 11.88 -6.80
C VAL A 170 13.42 11.90 -7.61
N ALA A 171 14.55 12.17 -6.94
CA ALA A 171 15.89 11.99 -7.50
C ALA A 171 16.23 10.50 -7.47
N THR A 172 16.03 9.82 -8.59
CA THR A 172 16.38 8.42 -8.80
C THR A 172 16.45 8.12 -10.29
N ASP A 173 17.21 7.10 -10.66
CA ASP A 173 17.35 6.58 -12.02
C ASP A 173 16.27 5.53 -12.36
N ARG A 174 15.50 5.04 -11.39
CA ARG A 174 14.54 3.94 -11.58
C ARG A 174 13.10 4.33 -11.24
N ALA A 175 12.18 4.04 -12.16
CA ALA A 175 10.75 4.27 -11.98
C ALA A 175 10.18 3.54 -10.74
N ALA A 176 10.53 2.27 -10.54
CA ALA A 176 10.08 1.51 -9.37
C ALA A 176 10.49 2.16 -8.04
N GLY A 177 11.71 2.72 -7.97
CA GLY A 177 12.19 3.45 -6.79
C GLY A 177 11.39 4.74 -6.53
N ALA A 178 11.04 5.47 -7.59
CA ALA A 178 10.19 6.66 -7.50
C ALA A 178 8.77 6.31 -7.06
N GLU A 179 8.17 5.27 -7.64
CA GLU A 179 6.84 4.79 -7.27
C GLU A 179 6.77 4.36 -5.80
N TRP A 180 7.76 3.61 -5.32
CA TRP A 180 7.80 3.15 -3.92
C TRP A 180 7.83 4.34 -2.95
N GLN A 181 8.68 5.34 -3.22
CA GLN A 181 8.74 6.55 -2.40
C GLN A 181 7.46 7.36 -2.48
N ALA A 182 6.86 7.49 -3.66
CA ALA A 182 5.58 8.19 -3.82
C ALA A 182 4.45 7.50 -3.06
N ARG A 183 4.39 6.16 -3.05
CA ARG A 183 3.43 5.38 -2.25
C ARG A 183 3.65 5.60 -0.75
N ALA A 184 4.90 5.59 -0.29
CA ALA A 184 5.23 5.83 1.12
C ALA A 184 4.84 7.24 1.60
N VAL A 185 4.84 8.23 0.70
CA VAL A 185 4.33 9.58 0.99
C VAL A 185 2.81 9.59 0.96
N ALA A 186 2.20 9.03 -0.09
CA ALA A 186 0.75 9.02 -0.29
C ALA A 186 0.00 8.28 0.83
N SER A 187 0.56 7.18 1.34
CA SER A 187 -0.05 6.39 2.42
C SER A 187 -0.22 7.14 3.73
N ARG A 188 0.50 8.26 3.91
CA ARG A 188 0.32 9.15 5.07
C ARG A 188 -0.92 10.02 4.97
N VAL A 189 -1.40 10.27 3.75
CA VAL A 189 -2.52 11.18 3.49
C VAL A 189 -3.79 10.38 3.18
N ALA A 190 -3.68 9.34 2.36
CA ALA A 190 -4.82 8.55 1.91
C ALA A 190 -4.52 7.04 1.95
N ARG A 191 -5.51 6.26 2.38
CA ARG A 191 -5.40 4.80 2.48
C ARG A 191 -5.30 4.10 1.11
N SER A 192 -5.88 4.70 0.07
CA SER A 192 -6.00 4.09 -1.27
C SER A 192 -5.48 5.03 -2.37
N GLY A 193 -4.31 5.63 -2.18
CA GLY A 193 -3.67 6.46 -3.20
C GLY A 193 -3.36 5.64 -4.45
N LYS A 194 -3.88 6.05 -5.61
CA LYS A 194 -3.64 5.40 -6.90
C LYS A 194 -2.58 6.15 -7.68
N ILE A 195 -1.47 5.49 -8.03
CA ILE A 195 -0.52 6.05 -9.00
C ILE A 195 -1.24 6.13 -10.35
N THR A 196 -1.26 7.33 -10.93
CA THR A 196 -1.91 7.60 -12.21
C THR A 196 -0.90 7.82 -13.32
N ARG A 197 0.31 8.29 -12.99
CA ARG A 197 1.39 8.53 -13.96
C ARG A 197 2.75 8.55 -13.30
N VAL A 198 3.77 8.08 -14.02
CA VAL A 198 5.20 8.30 -13.74
C VAL A 198 5.82 8.89 -14.98
N ALA A 199 6.51 10.03 -14.86
CA ALA A 199 7.12 10.71 -16.00
C ALA A 199 8.47 11.33 -15.63
N PRO A 200 9.46 11.34 -16.56
CA PRO A 200 10.69 12.09 -16.36
C PRO A 200 10.43 13.60 -16.29
N ARG A 201 11.13 14.29 -15.38
CA ARG A 201 11.09 15.75 -15.22
C ARG A 201 12.49 16.27 -14.93
N GLY A 202 13.24 16.60 -15.99
CA GLY A 202 14.66 16.91 -15.87
C GLY A 202 15.44 15.69 -15.36
N ASP A 203 16.24 15.88 -14.31
CA ASP A 203 17.01 14.80 -13.66
C ASP A 203 16.19 14.04 -12.59
N LEU A 204 14.87 14.27 -12.51
CA LEU A 204 13.97 13.66 -11.54
C LEU A 204 12.92 12.78 -12.22
N LEU A 205 12.32 11.87 -11.46
CA LEU A 205 11.09 11.18 -11.83
C LEU A 205 9.92 11.79 -11.06
N SER A 206 8.90 12.21 -11.78
CA SER A 206 7.67 12.77 -11.24
C SER A 206 6.59 11.71 -11.19
N VAL A 207 6.07 11.44 -10.00
CA VAL A 207 5.02 10.45 -9.77
C VAL A 207 3.75 11.17 -9.35
N HIS A 208 2.67 10.94 -10.08
CA HIS A 208 1.37 11.53 -9.83
C HIS A 208 0.48 10.49 -9.17
N VAL A 209 -0.12 10.86 -8.05
CA VAL A 209 -0.95 10.01 -7.22
C VAL A 209 -2.28 10.70 -6.98
N ASP A 210 -3.35 9.99 -7.29
CA ASP A 210 -4.70 10.37 -6.93
C ASP A 210 -4.99 9.87 -5.52
N LEU A 211 -5.21 10.81 -4.59
CA LEU A 211 -5.45 10.52 -3.18
C LEU A 211 -6.94 10.31 -2.87
N GLY A 212 -7.82 10.46 -3.87
CA GLY A 212 -9.27 10.29 -3.70
C GLY A 212 -9.99 11.59 -3.35
N THR A 213 -11.19 11.45 -2.80
CA THR A 213 -12.11 12.55 -2.50
C THR A 213 -12.22 12.76 -0.99
N SER A 214 -12.20 14.02 -0.54
CA SER A 214 -12.56 14.45 0.81
C SER A 214 -13.91 15.16 0.79
N ILE A 215 -14.67 15.07 1.88
CA ILE A 215 -15.91 15.84 2.09
C ILE A 215 -15.62 17.30 2.47
N ASP A 216 -14.39 17.60 2.89
CA ASP A 216 -14.01 18.92 3.37
C ASP A 216 -13.77 19.91 2.21
N PRO A 217 -13.93 21.21 2.45
CA PRO A 217 -13.57 22.24 1.48
C PRO A 217 -12.09 22.18 1.10
N PRO A 218 -11.70 22.64 -0.11
CA PRO A 218 -10.34 22.45 -0.62
C PRO A 218 -9.22 22.90 0.31
N ALA A 219 -9.37 24.06 0.96
CA ALA A 219 -8.36 24.59 1.87
C ALA A 219 -8.19 23.72 3.13
N VAL A 220 -9.28 23.16 3.67
CA VAL A 220 -9.25 22.31 4.86
C VAL A 220 -8.63 20.96 4.52
N ALA A 221 -9.14 20.30 3.48
CA ALA A 221 -8.62 19.02 3.00
C ALA A 221 -7.11 19.10 2.67
N LEU A 222 -6.66 20.20 2.07
CA LEU A 222 -5.25 20.42 1.76
C LEU A 222 -4.39 20.59 3.01
N LEU A 223 -4.85 21.36 4.00
CA LEU A 223 -4.10 21.57 5.24
C LEU A 223 -4.01 20.30 6.08
N ASP A 224 -5.07 19.49 6.13
CA ASP A 224 -5.06 18.19 6.81
C ASP A 224 -4.10 17.21 6.13
N ALA A 225 -4.08 17.21 4.79
CA ALA A 225 -3.09 16.44 4.02
C ALA A 225 -1.65 16.88 4.32
N VAL A 226 -1.38 18.19 4.35
CA VAL A 226 -0.06 18.74 4.70
C VAL A 226 0.33 18.35 6.13
N ALA A 227 -0.60 18.46 7.09
CA ALA A 227 -0.36 18.10 8.48
C ALA A 227 0.02 16.62 8.60
N SER A 228 -0.66 15.75 7.85
CA SER A 228 -0.41 14.30 7.82
C SER A 228 0.96 13.95 7.24
N LEU A 229 1.52 14.77 6.34
CA LEU A 229 2.87 14.58 5.81
C LEU A 229 3.97 14.92 6.82
N GLY A 230 3.65 15.71 7.87
CA GLY A 230 4.53 15.97 9.00
C GLY A 230 5.83 16.70 8.65
N ARG A 231 5.91 17.32 7.47
CA ARG A 231 7.10 18.04 6.99
C ARG A 231 6.94 19.55 7.18
N PRO A 232 7.93 20.27 7.74
CA PRO A 232 7.94 21.72 7.73
C PRO A 232 8.43 22.27 6.37
N GLY A 233 8.21 23.57 6.14
CA GLY A 233 8.74 24.27 4.95
C GLY A 233 7.85 24.21 3.71
N TRP A 234 6.56 23.91 3.87
CA TRP A 234 5.58 24.07 2.79
C TRP A 234 5.37 25.54 2.46
N SER A 235 5.07 25.83 1.20
CA SER A 235 4.58 27.14 0.78
C SER A 235 3.26 27.47 1.48
N ALA A 236 2.86 28.75 1.44
CA ALA A 236 1.47 29.09 1.70
C ALA A 236 0.57 28.45 0.63
N PRO A 237 -0.68 28.05 0.96
CA PRO A 237 -1.64 27.62 -0.04
C PRO A 237 -1.90 28.73 -1.06
N THR A 238 -1.76 28.41 -2.35
CA THR A 238 -1.98 29.32 -3.47
C THR A 238 -3.12 28.80 -4.33
N ARG A 239 -4.04 29.68 -4.72
CA ARG A 239 -5.14 29.32 -5.64
C ARG A 239 -4.64 29.38 -7.08
N GLU A 240 -4.82 28.28 -7.82
CA GLU A 240 -4.50 28.13 -9.23
C GLU A 240 -5.77 27.68 -9.97
N GLY A 241 -6.47 28.64 -10.58
CA GLY A 241 -7.81 28.40 -11.14
C GLY A 241 -8.81 28.00 -10.04
N GLU A 242 -9.45 26.85 -10.23
CA GLU A 242 -10.36 26.26 -9.23
C GLU A 242 -9.64 25.40 -8.19
N SER A 243 -8.34 25.17 -8.36
CA SER A 243 -7.54 24.34 -7.47
C SER A 243 -6.82 25.18 -6.42
N THR A 244 -6.60 24.59 -5.24
CA THR A 244 -5.67 25.13 -4.23
C THR A 244 -4.44 24.23 -4.18
N VAL A 245 -3.26 24.82 -4.28
CA VAL A 245 -1.99 24.10 -4.40
C VAL A 245 -1.07 24.49 -3.25
N VAL A 246 -0.33 23.51 -2.72
CA VAL A 246 0.75 23.75 -1.77
C VAL A 246 1.97 22.94 -2.15
N ARG A 247 3.17 23.51 -1.99
CA ARG A 247 4.41 22.92 -2.50
C ARG A 247 5.46 22.83 -1.41
N TRP A 248 6.26 21.80 -1.47
CA TRP A 248 7.47 21.65 -0.68
C TRP A 248 8.61 21.24 -1.60
N SER A 249 9.80 21.77 -1.35
CA SER A 249 11.00 21.42 -2.10
C SER A 249 12.21 21.35 -1.17
N ALA A 250 13.07 20.37 -1.39
CA ALA A 250 14.37 20.29 -0.75
C ALA A 250 15.33 21.36 -1.31
N THR A 251 16.06 22.03 -0.42
CA THR A 251 17.11 23.00 -0.80
C THR A 251 18.40 22.65 -0.05
N PRO A 252 19.48 22.21 -0.74
CA PRO A 252 19.57 21.96 -2.18
C PRO A 252 18.77 20.73 -2.64
N VAL A 253 18.59 20.59 -3.96
CA VAL A 253 18.00 19.38 -4.56
C VAL A 253 18.90 18.17 -4.22
N PRO A 254 18.35 17.10 -3.63
CA PRO A 254 19.14 15.94 -3.25
C PRO A 254 19.56 15.14 -4.48
N THR A 255 20.70 14.44 -4.38
CA THR A 255 21.15 13.48 -5.40
C THR A 255 20.38 12.15 -5.34
N GLY A 256 19.58 11.94 -4.29
CA GLY A 256 18.77 10.74 -4.09
C GLY A 256 17.57 11.01 -3.19
N GLY A 257 16.41 10.45 -3.53
CA GLY A 257 15.18 10.54 -2.73
C GLY A 257 14.25 11.69 -3.09
N ILE A 258 13.26 11.97 -2.23
CA ILE A 258 12.22 12.97 -2.49
C ILE A 258 12.84 14.38 -2.57
N ALA A 259 12.73 15.00 -3.74
CA ALA A 259 13.22 16.34 -4.04
C ALA A 259 12.12 17.40 -3.92
N ALA A 260 10.89 17.08 -4.31
CA ALA A 260 9.75 18.00 -4.16
C ALA A 260 8.42 17.26 -3.99
N LEU A 261 7.45 17.95 -3.40
CA LEU A 261 6.08 17.52 -3.22
C LEU A 261 5.14 18.66 -3.63
N GLU A 262 4.04 18.31 -4.29
CA GLU A 262 2.95 19.24 -4.60
C GLU A 262 1.63 18.56 -4.28
N LEU A 263 0.84 19.16 -3.39
CA LEU A 263 -0.54 18.74 -3.14
C LEU A 263 -1.48 19.72 -3.81
N THR A 264 -2.50 19.17 -4.47
CA THR A 264 -3.52 19.92 -5.18
C THR A 264 -4.89 19.47 -4.69
N ALA A 265 -5.71 20.43 -4.27
CA ALA A 265 -7.08 20.25 -3.85
C ALA A 265 -8.02 20.96 -4.82
N THR A 266 -8.85 20.20 -5.53
CA THR A 266 -9.79 20.73 -6.52
C THR A 266 -11.23 20.39 -6.11
N PRO A 267 -12.18 21.35 -6.11
CA PRO A 267 -13.59 21.04 -5.94
C PRO A 267 -14.02 19.96 -6.93
N ALA A 268 -14.73 18.93 -6.48
CA ALA A 268 -15.19 17.83 -7.32
C ALA A 268 -16.05 18.32 -8.51
N SER A 269 -16.80 19.41 -8.32
CA SER A 269 -17.58 20.07 -9.37
C SER A 269 -16.74 20.72 -10.48
N ALA A 270 -15.47 21.03 -10.19
CA ALA A 270 -14.51 21.64 -11.12
C ALA A 270 -13.42 20.66 -11.56
N PHE A 271 -13.43 19.44 -11.04
CA PHE A 271 -12.43 18.44 -11.35
C PHE A 271 -12.70 17.82 -12.73
N VAL A 272 -11.78 18.05 -13.65
CA VAL A 272 -11.70 17.30 -14.90
C VAL A 272 -10.42 16.49 -14.84
N TRP A 273 -10.54 15.17 -14.96
CA TRP A 273 -9.36 14.33 -15.11
C TRP A 273 -8.72 14.65 -16.47
N THR A 274 -7.74 15.54 -16.47
CA THR A 274 -6.80 15.70 -17.57
C THR A 274 -5.55 14.93 -17.20
N GLU A 275 -5.10 14.06 -18.12
CA GLU A 275 -3.83 13.38 -17.99
C GLU A 275 -2.74 14.45 -17.78
N PRO A 276 -2.12 14.51 -16.60
CA PRO A 276 -1.29 15.65 -16.23
C PRO A 276 0.03 15.59 -16.99
N ASP A 277 0.40 16.67 -17.70
CA ASP A 277 1.58 16.77 -18.58
C ASP A 277 2.92 16.37 -17.94
#